data_AF-A0A8D9GXE3-F1
#
_entry.id   AF-A0A8D9GXE3-F1
#
_cell.length_a   1.000
_cell.length_b   1.000
_cell.length_c   1.000
_cell.angle_alpha   90.00
_cell.angle_beta   90.00
_cell.angle_gamma   90.00
#
_symmetry.space_group_name_H-M   'P 1'
#
loop_
_entity.id
_entity.type
_entity.pdbx_description
1 polymer ?
#
loop_
_entity_poly.entity_id
_entity_poly.type
_entity_poly.pdbx_seq_one_letter_code
_entity_poly.pdbx_strand_id
1 'polypeptide(L)'
;MILDFCKTHRYHFTSVIYFLQELLTRQKSTVADCSWSQFFADFNSKLLESSNYITRLQAIKLLGDILLDRSNSVVMTKYVSSMDNLRILMNLLRESSKTIQIEVFHVFKLFVANQKKPSDIINVLVANRNKLLRLLADLKLDKEDESFEADKAHVVSEIASLKPRDLA
;
A
#
# COMPACT_ATOMS: atom_id res chain seq x y z
N MET A 1 19.62 -21.53 3.05
CA MET A 1 19.16 -22.87 2.60
C MET A 1 17.68 -22.93 2.23
N ILE A 2 16.83 -21.96 2.62
CA ILE A 2 15.40 -21.93 2.22
C ILE A 2 15.11 -21.03 1.00
N LEU A 3 15.98 -20.06 0.69
CA LEU A 3 15.86 -19.25 -0.53
C LEU A 3 15.98 -20.07 -1.83
N ASP A 4 16.60 -21.26 -1.78
CA ASP A 4 16.64 -22.20 -2.92
C ASP A 4 15.37 -23.05 -3.06
N PHE A 5 14.53 -23.13 -2.02
CA PHE A 5 13.23 -23.80 -2.11
C PHE A 5 12.19 -22.96 -2.90
N CYS A 6 12.49 -21.69 -3.13
CA CYS A 6 11.73 -20.76 -3.96
C CYS A 6 11.94 -20.92 -5.48
N LYS A 7 12.71 -21.92 -5.94
CA LYS A 7 12.89 -22.20 -7.38
C LYS A 7 12.09 -23.39 -7.93
N THR A 8 11.55 -24.28 -7.09
CA THR A 8 11.19 -25.62 -7.60
C THR A 8 9.71 -26.00 -7.57
N HIS A 9 8.82 -25.38 -6.78
CA HIS A 9 7.43 -25.85 -6.72
C HIS A 9 6.36 -24.76 -6.58
N ARG A 10 5.52 -24.66 -7.64
CA ARG A 10 4.18 -24.02 -7.76
C ARG A 10 3.80 -23.07 -6.61
N TYR A 11 4.12 -21.79 -6.78
CA TYR A 11 3.82 -20.72 -5.84
C TYR A 11 2.40 -20.18 -6.02
N HIS A 12 1.47 -20.55 -5.13
CA HIS A 12 0.13 -19.94 -5.15
C HIS A 12 -0.48 -19.57 -3.79
N PHE A 13 0.11 -19.94 -2.65
CA PHE A 13 -0.42 -19.56 -1.34
C PHE A 13 0.63 -19.71 -0.23
N THR A 14 1.45 -20.74 -0.34
CA THR A 14 2.49 -21.11 0.64
C THR A 14 3.57 -20.06 0.80
N SER A 15 3.93 -19.28 -0.23
CA SER A 15 4.98 -18.26 -0.14
C SER A 15 4.63 -17.08 0.77
N VAL A 16 3.38 -16.61 0.70
CA VAL A 16 2.91 -15.51 1.56
C VAL A 16 2.79 -15.98 3.00
N ILE A 17 2.27 -17.19 3.21
CA ILE A 17 2.21 -17.82 4.54
C ILE A 17 3.61 -18.07 5.10
N TYR A 18 4.55 -18.55 4.30
CA TYR A 18 5.91 -18.80 4.74
C TYR A 18 6.66 -17.51 5.06
N PHE A 19 6.48 -16.47 4.24
CA PHE A 19 7.00 -15.14 4.50
C PHE A 19 6.39 -14.52 5.78
N LEU A 20 5.07 -14.70 5.99
CA LEU A 20 4.38 -14.34 7.24
C LEU A 20 4.92 -15.12 8.46
N GLN A 21 5.18 -16.43 8.32
CA GLN A 21 5.79 -17.25 9.36
C GLN A 21 7.23 -16.81 9.66
N GLU A 22 8.00 -16.45 8.64
CA GLU A 22 9.34 -15.87 8.78
C GLU A 22 9.30 -14.50 9.47
N LEU A 23 8.29 -13.68 9.16
CA LEU A 23 7.97 -12.40 9.81
C LEU A 23 7.74 -12.56 11.31
N LEU A 24 6.86 -13.49 11.69
CA LEU A 24 6.48 -13.77 13.08
C LEU A 24 7.63 -14.38 13.88
N THR A 25 8.56 -15.09 13.22
CA THR A 25 9.73 -15.69 13.88
C THR A 25 10.91 -14.72 14.02
N ARG A 26 11.10 -13.77 13.10
CA ARG A 26 12.19 -12.77 13.17
C ARG A 26 11.93 -11.64 14.16
N GLN A 27 10.67 -11.29 14.45
CA GLN A 27 10.32 -10.20 15.36
C GLN A 27 10.67 -10.41 16.84
N LYS A 28 11.08 -11.62 17.25
CA LYS A 28 11.38 -11.92 18.66
C LYS A 28 12.71 -11.36 19.17
N SER A 29 13.57 -10.78 18.33
CA SER A 29 14.81 -10.17 18.82
C SER A 29 15.32 -9.00 17.97
N THR A 30 15.40 -7.85 18.65
CA THR A 30 16.27 -6.67 18.41
C THR A 30 15.79 -5.57 17.43
N VAL A 31 15.74 -4.34 17.97
CA VAL A 31 15.53 -3.01 17.35
C VAL A 31 14.37 -2.92 16.35
N ALA A 32 13.16 -2.72 16.89
CA ALA A 32 11.91 -2.68 16.13
C ALA A 32 11.97 -1.78 14.89
N ASP A 33 12.57 -0.59 14.98
CA ASP A 33 12.56 0.38 13.87
C ASP A 33 13.39 -0.03 12.65
N CYS A 34 14.62 -0.52 12.83
CA CYS A 34 15.44 -1.00 11.71
C CYS A 34 14.84 -2.25 11.06
N SER A 35 14.16 -3.08 11.86
CA SER A 35 13.54 -4.32 11.38
C SER A 35 12.39 -4.05 10.41
N TRP A 36 11.55 -3.04 10.68
CA TRP A 36 10.42 -2.67 9.83
C TRP A 36 10.84 -2.02 8.51
N SER A 37 11.85 -1.16 8.51
CA SER A 37 12.32 -0.53 7.28
C SER A 37 12.86 -1.56 6.27
N GLN A 38 13.69 -2.49 6.73
CA GLN A 38 14.19 -3.57 5.87
C GLN A 38 13.06 -4.53 5.46
N PHE A 39 12.14 -4.83 6.38
CA PHE A 39 10.96 -5.62 6.09
C PHE A 39 10.14 -5.03 4.93
N PHE A 40 9.78 -3.76 4.99
CA PHE A 40 8.98 -3.13 3.93
C PHE A 40 9.76 -2.98 2.63
N ALA A 41 11.07 -2.78 2.67
CA ALA A 41 11.89 -2.81 1.46
C ALA A 41 11.77 -4.16 0.74
N ASP A 42 11.97 -5.27 1.46
CA ASP A 42 11.82 -6.62 0.91
C ASP A 42 10.38 -6.93 0.50
N PHE A 43 9.40 -6.53 1.30
CA PHE A 43 7.98 -6.73 1.04
C PHE A 43 7.56 -6.05 -0.26
N ASN A 44 7.95 -4.78 -0.42
CA ASN A 44 7.61 -3.97 -1.58
C ASN A 44 8.23 -4.58 -2.84
N SER A 45 9.54 -4.80 -2.85
CA SER A 45 10.25 -5.21 -4.06
C SER A 45 9.97 -6.66 -4.46
N LYS A 46 9.69 -7.56 -3.50
CA LYS A 46 9.49 -9.00 -3.78
C LYS A 46 8.03 -9.37 -3.94
N LEU A 47 7.11 -8.69 -3.24
CA LEU A 47 5.70 -9.07 -3.19
C LEU A 47 4.79 -8.06 -3.88
N LEU A 48 4.85 -6.77 -3.53
CA LEU A 48 3.98 -5.76 -4.16
C LEU A 48 4.33 -5.53 -5.63
N GLU A 49 5.60 -5.58 -5.98
CA GLU A 49 6.09 -5.44 -7.36
C GLU A 49 6.25 -6.80 -8.07
N SER A 50 5.76 -7.88 -7.47
CA SER A 50 5.79 -9.20 -8.09
C SER A 50 5.03 -9.21 -9.41
N SER A 51 5.57 -9.86 -10.44
CA SER A 51 4.86 -10.10 -11.71
C SER A 51 3.67 -11.06 -11.54
N ASN A 52 3.66 -11.87 -10.47
CA ASN A 52 2.57 -12.80 -10.18
C ASN A 52 1.35 -12.05 -9.60
N TYR A 53 0.24 -12.10 -10.34
CA TYR A 53 -1.03 -11.48 -9.96
C TYR A 53 -1.51 -11.88 -8.56
N ILE A 54 -1.51 -13.17 -8.24
CA ILE A 54 -2.03 -13.69 -6.96
C ILE A 54 -1.13 -13.24 -5.82
N THR A 55 0.19 -13.35 -5.97
CA THR A 55 1.15 -12.88 -4.97
C THR A 55 0.94 -11.39 -4.67
N ARG A 56 0.83 -10.57 -5.71
CA ARG A 56 0.64 -9.13 -5.57
C ARG A 56 -0.68 -8.80 -4.89
N LEU A 57 -1.78 -9.43 -5.29
CA LEU A 57 -3.09 -9.22 -4.68
C LEU A 57 -3.09 -9.58 -3.19
N GLN A 58 -2.50 -10.73 -2.82
CA GLN A 58 -2.42 -11.14 -1.41
C GLN A 58 -1.50 -10.23 -0.60
N ALA A 59 -0.41 -9.74 -1.19
CA ALA A 59 0.47 -8.79 -0.55
C ALA A 59 -0.23 -7.45 -0.25
N ILE A 60 -1.03 -6.92 -1.20
CA ILE A 60 -1.77 -5.67 -0.99
C ILE A 60 -2.78 -5.82 0.17
N LYS A 61 -3.51 -6.93 0.21
CA LYS A 61 -4.44 -7.23 1.32
C LYS A 61 -3.74 -7.26 2.66
N LEU A 62 -2.66 -8.03 2.74
CA LEU A 62 -1.86 -8.14 3.95
C LEU A 62 -1.28 -6.79 4.39
N LEU A 63 -0.84 -5.96 3.44
CA LEU A 63 -0.37 -4.61 3.73
C LEU A 63 -1.49 -3.77 4.36
N GLY A 64 -2.71 -3.83 3.82
CA GLY A 64 -3.88 -3.19 4.41
C GLY A 64 -4.11 -3.63 5.86
N ASP A 65 -4.11 -4.95 6.10
CA ASP A 65 -4.31 -5.52 7.44
C ASP A 65 -3.23 -5.05 8.43
N ILE A 66 -1.96 -5.08 8.04
CA ILE A 66 -0.84 -4.63 8.89
C ILE A 66 -0.98 -3.15 9.25
N LEU A 67 -1.34 -2.30 8.29
CA LEU A 67 -1.39 -0.84 8.49
C LEU A 67 -2.65 -0.39 9.23
N LEU A 68 -3.76 -1.15 9.14
CA LEU A 68 -5.01 -0.85 9.85
C LEU A 68 -5.03 -1.39 11.28
N ASP A 69 -4.11 -2.30 11.64
CA ASP A 69 -3.96 -2.75 13.01
C ASP A 69 -3.53 -1.59 13.92
N ARG A 70 -4.33 -1.34 14.97
CA ARG A 70 -4.10 -0.25 15.93
C ARG A 70 -2.76 -0.35 16.65
N SER A 71 -2.27 -1.58 16.89
CA SER A 71 -0.96 -1.83 17.50
C SER A 71 0.20 -1.38 16.61
N ASN A 72 -0.01 -1.26 15.31
CA ASN A 72 0.97 -0.87 14.31
C ASN A 72 0.86 0.61 13.91
N SER A 73 0.15 1.46 14.66
CA SER A 73 -0.07 2.88 14.31
C SER A 73 1.22 3.68 14.01
N VAL A 74 2.31 3.41 14.74
CA VAL A 74 3.63 4.01 14.50
C VAL A 74 4.20 3.56 13.15
N VAL A 75 4.08 2.27 12.85
CA VAL A 75 4.52 1.67 11.58
C VAL A 75 3.70 2.21 10.42
N MET A 76 2.38 2.29 10.58
CA MET A 76 1.47 2.88 9.60
C MET A 76 1.88 4.31 9.28
N THR A 77 2.06 5.15 10.30
CA THR A 77 2.42 6.57 10.12
C THR A 77 3.74 6.71 9.35
N LYS A 78 4.74 5.86 9.65
CA LYS A 78 6.01 5.83 8.91
C LYS A 78 5.81 5.39 7.46
N TYR A 79 5.03 4.33 7.22
CA TYR A 79 4.79 3.80 5.87
C TYR A 79 4.10 4.83 4.98
N VAL A 80 3.04 5.49 5.47
CA VAL A 80 2.26 6.49 4.71
C VAL A 80 2.94 7.85 4.55
N SER A 81 4.11 8.02 5.17
CA SER A 81 4.94 9.21 5.04
C SER A 81 6.11 9.00 4.06
N SER A 82 6.23 7.82 3.44
CA SER A 82 7.29 7.50 2.49
C SER A 82 6.86 7.73 1.04
N MET A 83 7.64 8.54 0.32
CA MET A 83 7.45 8.81 -1.09
C MET A 83 7.54 7.55 -1.97
N ASP A 84 8.49 6.67 -1.67
CA ASP A 84 8.68 5.45 -2.46
C ASP A 84 7.49 4.49 -2.31
N ASN A 85 6.94 4.38 -1.10
CA ASN A 85 5.72 3.61 -0.86
C ASN A 85 4.52 4.19 -1.61
N LEU A 86 4.36 5.51 -1.63
CA LEU A 86 3.29 6.17 -2.39
C LEU A 86 3.42 5.86 -3.88
N ARG A 87 4.63 5.95 -4.46
CA ARG A 87 4.88 5.67 -5.88
C ARG A 87 4.48 4.25 -6.25
N ILE A 88 4.82 3.27 -5.43
CA ILE A 88 4.43 1.87 -5.64
C ILE A 88 2.90 1.77 -5.72
N LEU A 89 2.18 2.30 -4.74
CA LEU A 89 0.72 2.25 -4.73
C LEU A 89 0.10 3.02 -5.90
N MET A 90 0.63 4.19 -6.27
CA MET A 90 0.15 4.95 -7.43
C MET A 90 0.37 4.21 -8.76
N ASN A 91 1.43 3.41 -8.88
CA ASN A 91 1.62 2.54 -10.03
C ASN A 91 0.62 1.38 -10.01
N LEU A 92 0.39 0.75 -8.86
CA LEU A 92 -0.58 -0.34 -8.71
C LEU A 92 -2.03 0.11 -8.97
N LEU A 93 -2.40 1.36 -8.67
CA LEU A 93 -3.70 1.94 -9.03
C LEU A 93 -3.93 1.98 -10.55
N ARG A 94 -2.87 1.96 -11.36
CA ARG A 94 -2.95 2.00 -12.83
C ARG A 94 -3.04 0.62 -13.48
N GLU A 95 -2.96 -0.46 -12.70
CA GLU A 95 -3.08 -1.83 -13.19
C GLU A 95 -4.45 -2.07 -13.84
N SER A 96 -4.54 -3.01 -14.78
CA SER A 96 -5.80 -3.34 -15.46
C SER A 96 -6.80 -4.08 -14.57
N SER A 97 -6.33 -4.76 -13.51
CA SER A 97 -7.20 -5.52 -12.62
C SER A 97 -7.95 -4.60 -11.66
N LYS A 98 -9.28 -4.51 -11.86
CA LYS A 98 -10.20 -3.81 -10.98
C LYS A 98 -10.10 -4.27 -9.52
N THR A 99 -9.92 -5.57 -9.28
CA THR A 99 -9.74 -6.12 -7.93
C THR A 99 -8.48 -5.57 -7.27
N ILE A 100 -7.34 -5.51 -7.99
CA ILE A 100 -6.13 -4.89 -7.46
C ILE A 100 -6.36 -3.41 -7.16
N GLN A 101 -6.99 -2.67 -8.07
CA GLN A 101 -7.25 -1.24 -7.86
C GLN A 101 -8.07 -0.97 -6.59
N ILE A 102 -9.09 -1.80 -6.31
CA ILE A 102 -9.91 -1.70 -5.10
C ILE A 102 -9.07 -1.94 -3.84
N GLU A 103 -8.28 -3.01 -3.80
CA GLU A 103 -7.44 -3.32 -2.64
C GLU A 103 -6.36 -2.25 -2.42
N VAL A 104 -5.76 -1.74 -3.50
CA VAL A 104 -4.78 -0.66 -3.44
C VAL A 104 -5.43 0.63 -2.94
N PHE A 105 -6.68 0.91 -3.33
CA PHE A 105 -7.42 2.07 -2.84
C PHE A 105 -7.55 2.06 -1.31
N HIS A 106 -7.83 0.90 -0.70
CA HIS A 106 -7.92 0.77 0.77
C HIS A 106 -6.61 1.13 1.49
N VAL A 107 -5.46 0.91 0.86
CA VAL A 107 -4.15 1.35 1.39
C VAL A 107 -3.87 2.81 1.05
N PHE A 108 -4.13 3.22 -0.20
CA PHE A 108 -3.89 4.57 -0.70
C PHE A 108 -4.67 5.63 0.08
N LYS A 109 -5.91 5.34 0.51
CA LYS A 109 -6.69 6.29 1.32
C LYS A 109 -5.99 6.69 2.62
N LEU A 110 -5.12 5.84 3.17
CA LEU A 110 -4.34 6.16 4.37
C LEU A 110 -3.30 7.26 4.13
N PHE A 111 -2.69 7.30 2.94
CA PHE A 111 -1.79 8.39 2.53
C PHE A 111 -2.54 9.72 2.45
N VAL A 112 -3.74 9.70 1.87
CA VAL A 112 -4.58 10.90 1.72
C VAL A 112 -5.21 11.33 3.05
N ALA A 113 -5.51 10.41 3.96
CA ALA A 113 -6.03 10.71 5.29
C ALA A 113 -4.95 11.18 6.28
N ASN A 114 -3.66 10.97 6.01
CA ASN A 114 -2.58 11.36 6.92
C ASN A 114 -2.56 12.88 7.19
N GLN A 115 -2.93 13.31 8.39
CA GLN A 115 -2.96 14.74 8.74
C GLN A 115 -1.56 15.38 8.73
N LYS A 116 -0.51 14.60 8.96
CA LYS A 116 0.89 15.02 8.97
C LYS A 116 1.62 14.64 7.67
N LYS A 117 0.92 14.68 6.54
CA LYS A 117 1.49 14.45 5.21
C LYS A 117 2.76 15.29 4.98
N PRO A 118 3.90 14.64 4.65
CA PRO A 118 5.10 15.32 4.19
C PRO A 118 4.87 16.19 2.92
N SER A 119 5.68 17.24 2.74
CA SER A 119 5.51 18.20 1.63
C SER A 119 5.72 17.56 0.26
N ASP A 120 6.67 16.63 0.16
CA ASP A 120 6.93 15.85 -1.05
C ASP A 120 5.70 15.00 -1.44
N ILE A 121 5.06 14.31 -0.49
CA ILE A 121 3.81 13.55 -0.70
C ILE A 121 2.71 14.47 -1.24
N ILE A 122 2.52 15.63 -0.63
CA ILE A 122 1.54 16.62 -1.08
C ILE A 122 1.83 17.06 -2.50
N ASN A 123 3.08 17.40 -2.80
CA ASN A 123 3.48 17.88 -4.11
C ASN A 123 3.28 16.82 -5.20
N VAL A 124 3.52 15.54 -4.90
CA VAL A 124 3.24 14.44 -5.84
C VAL A 124 1.75 14.23 -6.07
N LEU A 125 0.92 14.29 -5.03
CA LEU A 125 -0.54 14.20 -5.17
C LEU A 125 -1.09 15.37 -5.98
N VAL A 126 -0.60 16.59 -5.74
CA VAL A 126 -0.98 17.80 -6.48
C VAL A 126 -0.55 17.71 -7.95
N ALA A 127 0.69 17.30 -8.22
CA ALA A 127 1.21 17.15 -9.59
C ALA A 127 0.42 16.12 -10.42
N ASN A 128 -0.19 15.13 -9.76
CA ASN A 128 -0.97 14.07 -10.40
C ASN A 128 -2.49 14.23 -10.21
N ARG A 129 -2.96 15.36 -9.65
CA ARG A 129 -4.36 15.56 -9.21
C ARG A 129 -5.37 15.13 -10.26
N ASN A 130 -5.31 15.70 -11.46
CA ASN A 130 -6.30 15.44 -12.51
C ASN A 130 -6.35 13.96 -12.93
N LYS A 131 -5.19 13.29 -12.95
CA LYS A 131 -5.11 11.86 -13.31
C LYS A 131 -5.67 10.99 -12.19
N LEU A 132 -5.36 11.31 -10.94
CA LEU A 132 -5.88 10.60 -9.77
C LEU A 132 -7.40 10.75 -9.66
N LEU A 133 -7.93 11.97 -9.80
CA LEU A 133 -9.37 12.22 -9.75
C LEU A 133 -10.13 11.45 -10.84
N ARG A 134 -9.57 11.39 -12.05
CA ARG A 134 -10.15 10.60 -13.14
C ARG A 134 -10.15 9.10 -12.82
N LEU A 135 -9.02 8.57 -12.34
CA LEU A 135 -8.88 7.17 -11.97
C LEU A 135 -9.87 6.77 -10.87
N LEU A 136 -10.03 7.61 -9.85
CA LEU A 136 -10.97 7.38 -8.75
C LEU A 136 -12.44 7.49 -9.19
N ALA A 137 -12.76 8.36 -10.16
CA ALA A 137 -14.11 8.43 -10.71
C ALA A 137 -14.52 7.15 -11.47
N ASP A 138 -13.55 6.53 -12.15
CA ASP A 138 -13.74 5.29 -12.90
C ASP A 138 -13.73 4.04 -11.98
N LEU A 139 -13.21 4.16 -10.75
CA LEU A 139 -13.20 3.10 -9.76
C LEU A 139 -14.59 2.92 -9.12
N LYS A 140 -15.27 1.82 -9.46
CA LYS A 140 -16.60 1.47 -8.98
C LYS A 140 -16.63 0.04 -8.48
N LEU A 141 -17.41 -0.28 -7.47
CA LEU A 141 -17.64 -1.67 -7.08
C LEU A 141 -18.74 -2.30 -7.94
N ASP A 142 -18.74 -3.63 -8.07
CA ASP A 142 -19.79 -4.36 -8.78
C ASP A 142 -21.09 -4.44 -7.96
N LYS A 143 -20.98 -4.25 -6.64
CA LYS A 143 -22.09 -4.15 -5.69
C LYS A 143 -22.01 -2.82 -4.98
N GLU A 144 -23.16 -2.26 -4.64
CA GLU A 144 -23.23 -1.04 -3.83
C GLU A 144 -22.62 -1.31 -2.45
N ASP A 145 -21.65 -0.48 -2.08
CA ASP A 145 -21.01 -0.44 -0.77
C ASP A 145 -20.89 1.03 -0.37
N GLU A 146 -21.79 1.46 0.51
CA GLU A 146 -21.87 2.84 0.98
C GLU A 146 -20.58 3.28 1.69
N SER A 147 -19.92 2.35 2.40
CA SER A 147 -18.68 2.65 3.11
C SER A 147 -17.55 2.95 2.13
N PHE A 148 -17.43 2.14 1.07
CA PHE A 148 -16.43 2.37 0.04
C PHE A 148 -16.68 3.69 -0.71
N GLU A 149 -17.92 3.98 -1.08
CA GLU A 149 -18.26 5.22 -1.78
C GLU A 149 -18.04 6.46 -0.89
N ALA A 150 -18.31 6.37 0.41
CA ALA A 150 -17.99 7.43 1.38
C ALA A 150 -16.47 7.67 1.51
N ASP A 151 -15.68 6.60 1.65
CA ASP A 151 -14.21 6.68 1.65
C ASP A 151 -13.69 7.33 0.36
N LYS A 152 -14.23 6.93 -0.78
CA LYS A 152 -13.85 7.44 -2.10
C LYS A 152 -14.18 8.93 -2.24
N ALA A 153 -15.38 9.34 -1.84
CA ALA A 153 -15.78 10.74 -1.84
C ALA A 153 -14.86 11.60 -0.95
N HIS A 154 -14.50 11.10 0.23
CA HIS A 154 -13.55 11.77 1.12
C HIS A 154 -12.17 11.93 0.46
N VAL A 155 -11.61 10.85 -0.10
CA VAL A 155 -10.31 10.90 -0.79
C VAL A 155 -10.31 11.87 -1.97
N VAL A 156 -11.38 11.87 -2.77
CA VAL A 156 -11.56 12.78 -3.91
C VAL A 156 -11.59 14.23 -3.44
N SER A 157 -12.36 14.53 -2.39
CA SER A 157 -12.47 15.87 -1.81
C SER A 157 -11.11 16.38 -1.29
N GLU A 158 -10.39 15.54 -0.54
CA GLU A 158 -9.07 15.87 -0.02
C GLU A 158 -8.07 16.16 -1.15
N ILE A 159 -7.97 15.28 -2.16
CA ILE A 159 -7.05 15.50 -3.30
C ILE A 159 -7.39 16.78 -4.06
N ALA A 160 -8.67 17.08 -4.24
CA ALA A 160 -9.12 18.30 -4.92
C ALA A 160 -8.75 19.57 -4.15
N SER A 161 -8.78 19.53 -2.81
CA SER A 161 -8.52 20.69 -1.95
C SER A 161 -7.03 20.92 -1.63
N LEU A 162 -6.15 19.93 -1.85
CA LEU A 162 -4.71 20.05 -1.63
C LEU A 162 -4.13 21.27 -2.35
N LYS A 163 -3.17 21.94 -1.72
CA LYS A 163 -2.37 23.01 -2.34
C LYS A 163 -0.90 22.60 -2.35
N PRO A 164 -0.11 23.02 -3.37
CA PRO A 164 1.34 22.85 -3.32
C PRO A 164 1.90 23.41 -2.02
N ARG A 165 2.89 22.73 -1.44
CA ARG A 165 3.67 23.28 -0.33
C ARG A 165 5.08 23.56 -0.84
N ASP A 166 5.56 24.76 -0.54
CA ASP A 166 6.93 25.14 -0.85
C ASP A 166 7.90 24.19 -0.14
N LEU A 167 8.95 23.80 -0.85
CA LEU A 167 10.08 23.09 -0.25
C LEU A 167 10.84 24.13 0.58
N ALA A 168 10.60 24.14 1.89
CA ALA A 168 11.35 24.94 2.84
C ALA A 168 12.81 24.48 2.91
#